data_AF-A0A374BM09-F1
#
_entry.id   AF-A0A374BM09-F1
#
_cell.length_a   1.000
_cell.length_b   1.000
_cell.length_c   1.000
_cell.angle_alpha   90.00
_cell.angle_beta   90.00
_cell.angle_gamma   90.00
#
_symmetry.space_group_name_H-M   'P 1'
#
loop_
_entity.id
_entity.type
_entity.pdbx_description
1 polymer ?
#
loop_
_entity_poly.entity_id
_entity_poly.type
_entity_poly.pdbx_seq_one_letter_code
_entity_poly.pdbx_strand_id
1 'polypeptide(L)'
;CEANIIDYATYELKVVDFEPEFAGKLNFYVSAVDELMKGADDNPTIGLLICKHKDDMTVEWAFKGVDRPLSVAEYENEILKAVEMLPTPEEIKENLKLEAELDEDKK
;
A
#
# COMPACT_ATOMS: atom_id res chain seq x y z
N CYS A 1 -3.91 -23.90 -30.24
CA CYS A 1 -3.78 -23.85 -28.78
C CYS A 1 -3.92 -22.39 -28.39
N GLU A 2 -4.96 -22.02 -27.65
CA GLU A 2 -5.04 -20.69 -27.07
C GLU A 2 -4.00 -20.62 -25.95
N ALA A 3 -3.03 -19.71 -26.07
CA ALA A 3 -2.08 -19.46 -25.00
C ALA A 3 -2.83 -18.70 -23.89
N ASN A 4 -2.95 -19.32 -22.72
CA ASN A 4 -3.43 -18.63 -21.51
C ASN A 4 -2.23 -17.89 -20.92
N ILE A 5 -2.15 -16.59 -21.21
CA ILE A 5 -1.13 -15.69 -20.66
C ILE A 5 -1.56 -15.29 -19.24
N ILE A 6 -0.66 -15.45 -18.27
CA ILE A 6 -0.89 -15.10 -16.87
C ILE A 6 -0.05 -13.88 -16.50
N ASP A 7 -0.65 -12.95 -15.76
CA ASP A 7 0.01 -11.78 -15.19
C ASP A 7 0.31 -12.00 -13.71
N TYR A 8 1.53 -11.67 -13.29
CA TYR A 8 1.94 -11.71 -11.90
C TYR A 8 2.26 -10.30 -11.38
N ALA A 9 1.93 -10.05 -10.12
CA ALA A 9 2.25 -8.81 -9.43
C ALA A 9 2.80 -9.09 -8.03
N THR A 10 3.88 -8.40 -7.67
CA THR A 10 4.52 -8.43 -6.35
C THR A 10 4.33 -7.09 -5.66
N TYR A 11 3.96 -7.12 -4.38
CA TYR A 11 3.72 -5.92 -3.57
C TYR A 11 4.64 -5.88 -2.36
N GLU A 12 5.35 -4.77 -2.17
CA GLU A 12 6.19 -4.50 -1.00
C GLU A 12 5.63 -3.28 -0.26
N LEU A 13 5.21 -3.43 1.00
CA LEU A 13 4.69 -2.34 1.82
C LEU A 13 5.72 -1.90 2.87
N LYS A 14 5.95 -0.59 2.96
CA LYS A 14 6.80 0.06 3.96
C LYS A 14 6.04 1.17 4.66
N VAL A 15 5.99 1.11 5.99
CA VAL A 15 5.42 2.18 6.84
C VAL A 15 6.41 3.33 7.12
N VAL A 16 7.52 3.33 6.39
CA VAL A 16 8.62 4.30 6.48
C VAL A 16 8.85 4.93 5.10
N ASP A 17 9.65 5.98 5.06
CA ASP A 17 10.04 6.66 3.83
C ASP A 17 10.87 5.73 2.95
N PHE A 18 10.86 5.95 1.64
CA PHE A 18 11.61 5.15 0.69
C PHE A 18 13.12 5.16 0.98
N GLU A 19 13.72 3.97 1.01
CA GLU A 19 15.16 3.79 1.02
C GLU A 19 15.62 3.00 -0.22
N PRO A 20 16.77 3.32 -0.83
CA PRO A 20 17.26 2.62 -2.02
C PRO A 20 17.41 1.10 -1.85
N GLU A 21 17.64 0.62 -0.63
CA GLU A 21 17.72 -0.82 -0.35
C GLU A 21 16.41 -1.57 -0.65
N PHE A 22 15.26 -0.88 -0.60
CA PHE A 22 13.98 -1.50 -0.88
C PHE A 22 13.80 -1.84 -2.37
N ALA A 23 14.42 -1.07 -3.27
CA ALA A 23 14.43 -1.38 -4.71
C ALA A 23 15.12 -2.73 -4.97
N GLY A 24 16.21 -3.02 -4.26
CA GLY A 24 16.90 -4.30 -4.34
C GLY A 24 16.04 -5.47 -3.88
N LYS A 25 15.31 -5.30 -2.75
CA LYS A 25 14.38 -6.32 -2.22
C LYS A 25 13.24 -6.59 -3.21
N LEU A 26 12.61 -5.55 -3.74
CA LEU A 26 11.53 -5.70 -4.72
C LEU A 26 12.02 -6.39 -6.01
N ASN A 27 13.18 -5.97 -6.53
CA ASN A 27 13.78 -6.60 -7.71
C ASN A 27 14.09 -8.08 -7.48
N PHE A 28 14.54 -8.45 -6.29
CA PHE A 28 14.76 -9.85 -5.90
C PHE A 28 13.45 -10.65 -5.95
N TYR A 29 12.36 -10.13 -5.38
CA TYR A 29 11.07 -10.83 -5.39
C TYR A 29 10.50 -11.00 -6.80
N VAL A 30 10.53 -9.95 -7.62
CA VAL A 30 10.09 -10.02 -9.03
C VAL A 30 10.91 -11.06 -9.79
N SER A 31 12.23 -11.10 -9.58
CA SER A 31 13.10 -12.11 -10.21
C SER A 31 12.74 -13.53 -9.77
N ALA A 32 12.41 -13.72 -8.49
CA ALA A 32 12.01 -15.02 -7.97
C ALA A 32 10.66 -15.48 -8.54
N VAL A 33 9.69 -14.58 -8.68
CA VAL A 33 8.39 -14.90 -9.31
C VAL A 33 8.57 -15.23 -10.79
N ASP A 34 9.38 -14.44 -11.50
CA ASP A 34 9.67 -14.69 -12.91
C ASP A 34 10.32 -16.07 -13.14
N GLU A 35 11.20 -16.51 -12.23
CA GLU A 35 11.89 -17.81 -12.36
C GLU A 35 11.03 -19.00 -11.90
N LEU A 36 10.25 -18.83 -10.83
CA LEU A 36 9.57 -19.94 -10.16
C LEU A 36 8.15 -20.18 -10.65
N MET A 37 7.48 -19.16 -11.20
CA MET A 37 6.04 -19.19 -11.47
C MET A 37 5.70 -18.98 -12.94
N LYS A 38 6.46 -18.15 -13.66
CA LYS A 38 6.10 -17.79 -15.04
C LYS A 38 6.36 -18.90 -16.04
N GLY A 39 5.39 -19.10 -16.93
CA GLY A 39 5.57 -19.79 -18.20
C GLY A 39 6.29 -18.93 -19.23
N ALA A 40 6.74 -19.56 -20.32
CA ALA A 40 7.50 -18.89 -21.38
C ALA A 40 6.73 -17.77 -22.10
N ASP A 41 5.40 -17.86 -22.12
CA ASP A 41 4.51 -16.92 -22.79
C ASP A 41 3.87 -15.89 -21.82
N ASP A 42 4.21 -15.95 -20.51
CA ASP A 42 3.66 -15.06 -19.50
C ASP A 42 4.33 -13.67 -19.52
N ASN A 43 3.57 -12.63 -19.18
CA ASN A 43 4.05 -11.26 -19.14
C ASN A 43 5.07 -11.04 -18.01
N PRO A 44 6.02 -10.09 -18.13
CA PRO A 44 6.91 -9.68 -17.05
C PRO A 44 6.17 -9.41 -15.74
N THR A 45 6.64 -9.98 -14.62
CA THR A 45 6.05 -9.71 -13.31
C THR A 45 6.23 -8.24 -12.94
N ILE A 46 5.15 -7.60 -12.48
CA ILE A 46 5.17 -6.19 -12.05
C ILE A 46 5.53 -6.11 -10.57
N GLY A 47 6.49 -5.26 -10.21
CA GLY A 47 6.80 -4.95 -8.82
C GLY A 47 6.25 -3.60 -8.40
N LEU A 48 5.44 -3.57 -7.33
CA LEU A 48 4.94 -2.34 -6.73
C LEU A 48 5.45 -2.20 -5.30
N LEU A 49 6.18 -1.12 -5.03
CA LEU A 49 6.55 -0.72 -3.68
C LEU A 49 5.64 0.40 -3.22
N ILE A 50 5.06 0.27 -2.02
CA ILE A 50 4.20 1.26 -1.40
C ILE A 50 4.90 1.74 -0.13
N CYS A 51 5.18 3.03 -0.02
CA CYS A 51 5.90 3.63 1.10
C CYS A 51 5.19 4.86 1.65
N LYS A 52 5.63 5.36 2.81
CA LYS A 52 5.01 6.53 3.44
C LYS A 52 5.24 7.81 2.64
N HIS A 53 6.45 7.98 2.10
CA HIS A 53 6.87 9.12 1.29
C HIS A 53 8.05 8.71 0.42
N LYS A 54 8.24 9.31 -0.76
CA LYS A 54 9.40 9.10 -1.63
C LYS A 54 9.91 10.41 -2.23
N ASP A 55 11.21 10.48 -2.45
CA ASP A 55 11.81 11.52 -3.29
C ASP A 55 12.03 10.97 -4.70
N ASP A 56 11.48 11.64 -5.72
CA ASP A 56 11.48 11.13 -7.09
C ASP A 56 12.89 10.94 -7.64
N MET A 57 13.83 11.83 -7.31
CA MET A 57 15.23 11.69 -7.72
C MET A 57 15.86 10.47 -7.07
N THR A 58 15.66 10.28 -5.77
CA THR A 58 16.19 9.12 -5.05
C THR A 58 15.64 7.81 -5.60
N VAL A 59 14.34 7.78 -5.94
CA VAL A 59 13.71 6.64 -6.59
C VAL A 59 14.32 6.40 -7.97
N GLU A 60 14.40 7.40 -8.83
CA GLU A 60 14.97 7.27 -10.18
C GLU A 60 16.39 6.68 -10.14
N TRP A 61 17.23 7.16 -9.22
CA TRP A 61 18.59 6.65 -9.05
C TRP A 61 18.63 5.23 -8.50
N ALA A 62 17.74 4.86 -7.59
CA ALA A 62 17.65 3.51 -7.04
C ALA A 62 17.24 2.46 -8.07
N PHE A 63 16.42 2.83 -9.05
CA PHE A 63 15.99 1.95 -10.15
C PHE A 63 16.84 2.07 -11.42
N LYS A 64 17.84 2.95 -11.44
CA LYS A 64 18.68 3.16 -12.62
C LYS A 64 19.43 1.88 -13.01
N GLY A 65 19.19 1.40 -14.22
CA GLY A 65 19.79 0.16 -14.74
C GLY A 65 19.06 -1.11 -14.33
N VAL A 66 17.86 -0.99 -13.73
CA VAL A 66 16.95 -2.12 -13.52
C VAL A 66 15.99 -2.19 -14.71
N ASP A 67 16.09 -3.27 -15.49
CA ASP A 67 15.27 -3.44 -16.71
C ASP A 67 13.88 -4.05 -16.44
N ARG A 68 13.58 -4.39 -15.18
CA ARG A 68 12.30 -4.99 -14.77
C ARG A 68 11.24 -3.91 -14.49
N PRO A 69 9.94 -4.20 -14.69
CA PRO A 69 8.87 -3.23 -14.47
C PRO A 69 8.61 -3.05 -12.96
N LEU A 70 9.36 -2.15 -12.34
CA LEU A 70 9.25 -1.80 -10.92
C LEU A 70 8.72 -0.37 -10.77
N SER A 71 7.85 -0.15 -9.79
CA SER A 71 7.25 1.15 -9.51
C SER A 71 7.16 1.41 -8.01
N VAL A 72 7.14 2.70 -7.63
CA VAL A 72 6.99 3.15 -6.24
C VAL A 72 5.80 4.09 -6.12
N ALA A 73 4.92 3.81 -5.18
CA ALA A 73 3.79 4.65 -4.80
C ALA A 73 3.93 5.12 -3.35
N GLU A 74 3.35 6.28 -3.07
CA GLU A 74 3.13 6.76 -1.71
C GLU A 74 1.69 6.44 -1.28
N TYR A 75 1.48 6.11 -0.01
CA TYR A 75 0.14 6.00 0.55
C TYR A 75 -0.20 7.21 1.40
N GLU A 76 -1.43 7.69 1.29
CA GLU A 76 -1.96 8.72 2.19
C GLU A 76 -2.50 8.08 3.47
N ASN A 77 -2.10 8.63 4.62
CA ASN A 77 -2.61 8.17 5.91
C ASN A 77 -3.91 8.92 6.24
N GLU A 78 -5.04 8.41 5.72
CA GLU A 78 -6.38 9.00 5.95
C GLU A 78 -6.81 9.01 7.42
N ILE A 79 -6.10 8.30 8.32
CA ILE A 79 -6.37 8.31 9.77
C ILE A 79 -6.31 9.73 10.34
N LEU A 80 -5.45 10.60 9.84
CA LEU A 80 -5.40 12.00 10.29
C LEU A 80 -6.72 12.74 10.00
N LYS A 81 -7.32 12.52 8.83
CA LYS A 81 -8.63 13.10 8.49
C LYS A 81 -9.74 12.52 9.38
N ALA A 82 -9.67 11.22 9.69
CA ALA A 82 -10.64 10.57 10.57
C ALA A 82 -10.53 11.04 12.02
N VAL A 83 -9.31 11.31 12.53
CA VAL A 83 -9.07 11.84 13.89
C VAL A 83 -9.67 13.23 14.05
N GLU A 84 -9.63 14.08 13.02
CA GLU A 84 -10.32 15.38 13.03
C GLU A 84 -11.85 15.24 13.08
N MET A 85 -12.39 14.10 12.63
CA MET A 85 -13.82 13.80 12.67
C MET A 85 -14.24 13.01 13.92
N LEU A 86 -13.29 12.64 14.80
CA LEU A 86 -13.61 11.94 16.04
C LEU A 86 -14.23 12.93 17.04
N PRO A 87 -15.35 12.57 17.68
CA PRO A 87 -15.93 13.40 18.73
C PRO A 87 -14.98 13.51 19.92
N THR A 88 -15.00 14.68 20.56
CA THR A 88 -14.25 14.96 21.78
C THR A 88 -14.73 14.08 22.95
N PRO A 89 -13.91 13.86 23.99
CA PRO A 89 -14.34 13.14 25.18
C PRO A 89 -15.58 13.73 25.85
N GLU A 90 -15.75 15.05 25.79
CA GLU A 90 -16.95 15.76 26.27
C GLU A 90 -18.18 15.43 25.41
N GLU A 91 -18.07 15.50 24.08
CA GLU A 91 -19.16 15.15 23.15
C GLU A 91 -19.56 13.67 23.28
N ILE A 92 -18.59 12.77 23.49
CA ILE A 92 -18.87 11.35 23.75
C ILE A 92 -19.71 11.21 25.03
N LYS A 93 -19.34 11.91 26.11
CA LYS A 93 -20.11 11.86 27.36
C LYS A 93 -21.51 12.45 27.22
N GLU A 94 -21.66 13.49 26.41
CA GLU A 94 -22.95 14.13 26.17
C GLU A 94 -23.85 13.25 25.30
N ASN A 95 -23.33 12.67 24.23
CA ASN A 95 -24.05 11.71 23.38
C ASN A 95 -24.52 10.48 24.17
N LEU A 96 -23.66 9.93 25.05
CA LEU A 96 -24.03 8.80 25.91
C LEU A 96 -25.15 9.15 26.92
N LYS A 97 -25.21 10.40 27.40
CA LYS A 97 -26.30 10.87 28.27
C LYS A 97 -27.60 11.02 27.48
N LEU A 98 -27.52 11.65 26.30
CA LEU A 98 -28.66 11.82 25.42
C LEU A 98 -29.26 10.48 24.98
N GLU A 99 -28.43 9.48 24.65
CA GLU A 99 -28.88 8.12 24.35
C GLU A 99 -29.59 7.47 25.54
N ALA A 100 -29.05 7.63 26.76
CA ALA A 100 -29.68 7.10 27.96
C ALA A 100 -31.04 7.76 28.27
N GLU A 101 -31.17 9.07 28.05
CA GLU A 101 -32.43 9.82 28.22
C GLU A 101 -33.47 9.44 27.14
N LEU A 102 -33.04 9.23 25.89
CA LEU A 102 -33.91 8.80 24.79
C LEU A 102 -34.45 7.37 24.95
N ASP A 103 -33.74 6.51 25.70
CA ASP A 103 -34.20 5.17 26.04
C ASP A 103 -35.17 5.16 27.24
N GLU A 104 -35.12 6.18 28.10
CA GLU A 104 -36.09 6.37 29.20
C GLU A 104 -37.44 6.90 28.68
N ASP A 105 -37.44 7.77 27.67
CA ASP A 105 -38.66 8.33 27.07
C ASP A 105 -39.44 7.36 26.16
N LYS A 106 -38.83 6.22 25.79
CA LYS A 106 -39.48 5.15 24.98
C LYS A 106 -40.17 4.06 25.81
N LYS A 107 -40.16 4.19 27.14
CA LYS A 107 -40.68 3.19 28.09
C LYS A 107 -42.02 3.59 28.68
#